data_AF-A0A8E2QZM3-F1
#
_entry.id   AF-A0A8E2QZM3-F1
#
_cell.length_a   1.000
_cell.length_b   1.000
_cell.length_c   1.000
_cell.angle_alpha   90.00
_cell.angle_beta   90.00
_cell.angle_gamma   90.00
#
_symmetry.space_group_name_H-M   'P 1'
#
loop_
_entity.id
_entity.type
_entity.pdbx_description
1 polymer ?
#
loop_
_entity_poly.entity_id
_entity_poly.type
_entity_poly.pdbx_seq_one_letter_code
_entity_poly.pdbx_strand_id
1 'polypeptide(L)'
;MKRARRSGITAAVLLLALVGCAAAPAPTATPASAPRELPSGQYPWHTNIIATTFWVGELFDPNASDGSQMISTYDSQWYESYGGCDGLLINGPNETSTCQTERRSADDDYFPTQITPLQNPFYLDLPFDDVHNDDAFAMRGDVVPWASDPEYAGIVDDRTVSLMKNRWVVLHRDGRYCYAQIQDAGPALYDDARYVFGDADERPANTRFNGAGLDVSPAVNGCLAFDSLNGTNDRVDWAFVDAEEVPDGPWTVTVTTSGVQ
;
A
#
# COMPACT_ATOMS: atom_id res chain seq x y z
N MET A 1 -9.00 19.85 95.58
CA MET A 1 -8.47 20.91 94.70
C MET A 1 -9.01 20.69 93.28
N LYS A 2 -9.60 21.76 92.70
CA LYS A 2 -10.09 21.96 91.30
C LYS A 2 -11.10 20.90 90.77
N ARG A 3 -12.43 21.17 90.84
CA ARG A 3 -13.31 21.81 89.82
C ARG A 3 -13.35 21.02 88.49
N ALA A 4 -14.47 20.78 87.80
CA ALA A 4 -15.87 21.14 87.95
C ALA A 4 -16.72 20.33 86.92
N ARG A 5 -18.04 20.32 87.15
CA ARG A 5 -19.15 19.88 86.27
C ARG A 5 -19.01 20.24 84.78
N ARG A 6 -19.66 19.45 83.92
CA ARG A 6 -20.52 19.85 82.76
C ARG A 6 -21.24 18.60 82.26
N SER A 7 -22.58 18.52 82.34
CA SER A 7 -23.57 19.09 81.41
C SER A 7 -23.54 18.38 80.06
N GLY A 8 -24.62 17.64 79.78
CA GLY A 8 -24.83 16.98 78.50
C GLY A 8 -25.17 17.94 77.37
N ILE A 9 -25.11 17.43 76.15
CA ILE A 9 -25.85 17.86 74.95
C ILE A 9 -25.97 16.61 74.06
N THR A 10 -27.20 16.20 73.81
CA THR A 10 -27.61 15.37 72.66
C THR A 10 -27.36 16.14 71.37
N ALA A 11 -26.70 15.52 70.39
CA ALA A 11 -26.71 16.02 69.01
C ALA A 11 -26.66 14.86 68.00
N ALA A 12 -27.61 14.93 67.09
CA ALA A 12 -27.99 14.03 66.01
C ALA A 12 -26.84 13.37 65.22
N VAL A 13 -27.03 12.08 64.93
CA VAL A 13 -26.34 11.36 63.86
C VAL A 13 -26.85 11.90 62.52
N LEU A 14 -26.02 12.68 61.82
CA LEU A 14 -26.25 13.03 60.43
C LEU A 14 -25.82 11.84 59.56
N LEU A 15 -26.79 11.09 59.02
CA LEU A 15 -26.52 10.22 57.87
C LEU A 15 -26.28 11.11 56.65
N LEU A 16 -25.02 11.24 56.22
CA LEU A 16 -24.72 11.72 54.88
C LEU A 16 -25.11 10.62 53.89
N ALA A 17 -26.24 10.81 53.21
CA ALA A 17 -26.56 10.08 52.00
C ALA A 17 -25.57 10.52 50.90
N LEU A 18 -24.58 9.67 50.62
CA LEU A 18 -23.76 9.77 49.41
C LEU A 18 -24.67 9.47 48.21
N VAL A 19 -25.20 10.53 47.60
CA VAL A 19 -25.80 10.45 46.26
C VAL A 19 -24.64 10.22 45.30
N GLY A 20 -24.40 8.96 44.96
CA GLY A 20 -23.51 8.60 43.85
C GLY A 20 -24.16 9.05 42.56
N CYS A 21 -23.67 10.15 41.98
CA CYS A 21 -23.92 10.47 40.58
C CYS A 21 -23.32 9.35 39.74
N ALA A 22 -24.13 8.39 39.30
CA ALA A 22 -23.78 7.48 38.24
C ALA A 22 -23.54 8.32 36.98
N ALA A 23 -22.28 8.49 36.61
CA ALA A 23 -21.93 9.08 35.33
C ALA A 23 -22.53 8.18 34.23
N ALA A 24 -23.43 8.74 33.43
CA ALA A 24 -23.94 8.07 32.25
C ALA A 24 -22.76 7.68 31.35
N PRO A 25 -22.75 6.49 30.74
CA PRO A 25 -21.71 6.15 29.78
C PRO A 25 -21.78 7.16 28.63
N ALA A 26 -20.64 7.77 28.32
CA ALA A 26 -20.50 8.61 27.14
C ALA A 26 -20.89 7.78 25.91
N PRO A 27 -21.59 8.35 24.91
CA PRO A 27 -21.86 7.64 23.68
C PRO A 27 -20.51 7.25 23.07
N THR A 28 -20.24 5.95 23.00
CA THR A 28 -19.17 5.40 22.17
C THR A 28 -19.39 5.91 20.76
N ALA A 29 -18.45 6.72 20.26
CA ALA A 29 -18.43 7.09 18.86
C ALA A 29 -18.28 5.81 18.05
N THR A 30 -19.33 5.44 17.34
CA THR A 30 -19.26 4.47 16.26
C THR A 30 -18.17 4.95 15.30
N PRO A 31 -17.18 4.13 14.90
CA PRO A 31 -16.32 4.54 13.81
C PRO A 31 -17.22 4.84 12.62
N ALA A 32 -17.11 6.05 12.09
CA ALA A 32 -17.82 6.43 10.89
C ALA A 32 -17.41 5.44 9.80
N SER A 33 -18.34 4.62 9.32
CA SER A 33 -18.20 3.96 8.03
C SER A 33 -18.11 5.09 7.01
N ALA A 34 -16.89 5.44 6.61
CA ALA A 34 -16.69 6.31 5.46
C ALA A 34 -17.35 5.62 4.25
N PRO A 35 -18.11 6.35 3.42
CA PRO A 35 -18.76 5.77 2.25
C PRO A 35 -17.71 5.16 1.30
N ARG A 36 -18.10 4.08 0.63
CA ARG A 36 -17.46 3.64 -0.63
C ARG A 36 -17.78 4.66 -1.72
N GLU A 37 -17.25 5.87 -1.60
CA GLU A 37 -17.14 6.80 -2.73
C GLU A 37 -15.64 7.09 -2.88
N LEU A 38 -15.07 6.48 -3.92
CA LEU A 38 -13.74 6.78 -4.41
C LEU A 38 -13.62 8.27 -4.77
N PRO A 39 -12.41 8.80 -4.90
CA PRO A 39 -12.21 10.02 -5.66
C PRO A 39 -12.83 9.86 -7.06
N SER A 40 -13.67 10.82 -7.43
CA SER A 40 -14.47 11.00 -8.66
C SER A 40 -15.34 9.86 -9.24
N GLY A 41 -15.12 8.58 -8.90
CA GLY A 41 -15.79 7.44 -9.55
C GLY A 41 -15.35 7.22 -11.01
N GLN A 42 -14.21 7.79 -11.40
CA GLN A 42 -13.68 7.76 -12.77
C GLN A 42 -13.12 6.38 -13.18
N TYR A 43 -12.55 5.64 -12.25
CA TYR A 43 -11.93 4.33 -12.49
C TYR A 43 -12.71 3.20 -11.79
N PRO A 44 -12.89 2.04 -12.45
CA PRO A 44 -13.58 0.90 -11.85
C PRO A 44 -12.79 0.32 -10.68
N TRP A 45 -13.51 -0.28 -9.73
CA TRP A 45 -12.90 -1.11 -8.68
C TRP A 45 -12.68 -2.54 -9.19
N HIS A 46 -11.49 -3.06 -8.92
CA HIS A 46 -11.19 -4.48 -8.97
C HIS A 46 -11.31 -5.04 -7.56
N THR A 47 -12.22 -5.98 -7.31
CA THR A 47 -12.56 -6.42 -5.96
C THR A 47 -12.04 -7.81 -5.62
N ASN A 48 -11.71 -8.02 -4.34
CA ASN A 48 -11.34 -9.34 -3.81
C ASN A 48 -10.17 -10.00 -4.57
N ILE A 49 -9.16 -9.21 -4.93
CA ILE A 49 -7.97 -9.63 -5.69
C ILE A 49 -6.90 -10.11 -4.73
N ILE A 50 -6.24 -11.24 -5.04
CA ILE A 50 -5.07 -11.67 -4.27
C ILE A 50 -3.92 -10.72 -4.54
N ALA A 51 -3.33 -10.21 -3.47
CA ALA A 51 -2.10 -9.44 -3.53
C ALA A 51 -0.99 -10.20 -2.80
N THR A 52 0.22 -10.26 -3.39
CA THR A 52 1.40 -10.77 -2.68
C THR A 52 2.38 -9.64 -2.37
N THR A 53 3.52 -9.96 -1.77
CA THR A 53 4.50 -8.96 -1.36
C THR A 53 5.82 -9.23 -2.03
N PHE A 54 6.33 -8.19 -2.67
CA PHE A 54 7.64 -8.12 -3.30
C PHE A 54 8.36 -6.88 -2.76
N TRP A 55 9.68 -6.83 -2.90
CA TRP A 55 10.43 -5.67 -2.43
C TRP A 55 11.68 -5.39 -3.25
N VAL A 56 12.07 -4.11 -3.32
CA VAL A 56 13.32 -3.69 -3.95
C VAL A 56 14.51 -4.37 -3.28
N GLY A 57 15.29 -5.08 -4.09
CA GLY A 57 16.44 -5.86 -3.64
C GLY A 57 16.15 -7.34 -3.37
N GLU A 58 14.91 -7.80 -3.55
CA GLU A 58 14.59 -9.22 -3.46
C GLU A 58 15.37 -10.04 -4.52
N LEU A 59 15.92 -11.16 -4.06
CA LEU A 59 16.58 -12.18 -4.87
C LEU A 59 15.94 -13.54 -4.55
N PHE A 60 14.88 -13.88 -5.28
CA PHE A 60 14.15 -15.14 -5.12
C PHE A 60 14.82 -16.30 -5.87
N ASP A 61 15.06 -16.12 -7.17
CA ASP A 61 15.86 -17.03 -8.01
C ASP A 61 16.68 -16.22 -9.02
N PRO A 62 18.01 -16.08 -8.83
CA PRO A 62 18.84 -15.27 -9.72
C PRO A 62 18.96 -15.85 -11.14
N ASN A 63 18.45 -17.06 -11.40
CA ASN A 63 18.48 -17.69 -12.71
C ASN A 63 17.14 -17.58 -13.46
N ALA A 64 16.08 -17.11 -12.81
CA ALA A 64 14.79 -16.86 -13.43
C ALA A 64 14.69 -15.41 -13.92
N SER A 65 14.02 -15.18 -15.05
CA SER A 65 13.85 -13.83 -15.62
C SER A 65 12.99 -12.91 -14.74
N ASP A 66 12.11 -13.49 -13.93
CA ASP A 66 11.22 -12.83 -12.97
C ASP A 66 11.62 -13.15 -11.51
N GLY A 67 12.86 -13.58 -11.28
CA GLY A 67 13.30 -14.07 -9.97
C GLY A 67 14.02 -13.03 -9.10
N SER A 68 14.05 -11.76 -9.51
CA SER A 68 14.71 -10.70 -8.75
C SER A 68 14.10 -9.33 -8.99
N GLN A 69 14.00 -8.56 -7.90
CA GLN A 69 13.56 -7.18 -7.86
C GLN A 69 14.76 -6.25 -7.57
N MET A 70 15.97 -6.63 -8.01
CA MET A 70 17.12 -5.71 -8.07
C MET A 70 16.95 -4.63 -9.16
N ILE A 71 16.11 -4.94 -10.15
CA ILE A 71 15.64 -4.07 -11.22
C ILE A 71 14.11 -4.16 -11.27
N SER A 72 13.46 -3.21 -11.93
CA SER A 72 12.05 -3.33 -12.31
C SER A 72 11.89 -3.23 -13.82
N THR A 73 10.67 -3.53 -14.29
CA THR A 73 10.23 -3.27 -15.67
C THR A 73 10.55 -1.84 -16.12
N TYR A 74 10.58 -0.86 -15.21
CA TYR A 74 10.75 0.55 -15.56
C TYR A 74 12.05 1.18 -15.05
N ASP A 75 12.89 0.44 -14.34
CA ASP A 75 14.14 0.96 -13.77
C ASP A 75 15.20 -0.15 -13.73
N SER A 76 16.12 -0.09 -14.69
CA SER A 76 17.23 -1.04 -14.81
C SER A 76 18.25 -0.93 -13.68
N GLN A 77 18.15 0.09 -12.81
CA GLN A 77 18.99 0.34 -11.64
C GLN A 77 18.11 0.51 -10.38
N TRP A 78 16.97 -0.18 -10.30
CA TRP A 78 15.94 0.08 -9.28
C TRP A 78 16.48 0.02 -7.84
N TYR A 79 17.34 -0.94 -7.54
CA TYR A 79 17.99 -1.04 -6.23
C TYR A 79 18.81 0.22 -5.87
N GLU A 80 19.64 0.73 -6.79
CA GLU A 80 20.41 1.94 -6.54
C GLU A 80 19.50 3.19 -6.49
N SER A 81 18.54 3.28 -7.41
CA SER A 81 17.60 4.40 -7.50
C SER A 81 16.70 4.52 -6.28
N TYR A 82 16.28 3.40 -5.69
CA TYR A 82 15.52 3.35 -4.44
C TYR A 82 16.36 3.75 -3.23
N GLY A 83 17.68 3.58 -3.30
CA GLY A 83 18.62 3.85 -2.20
C GLY A 83 19.07 2.60 -1.43
N GLY A 84 18.77 1.41 -1.95
CA GLY A 84 19.23 0.12 -1.40
C GLY A 84 18.10 -0.85 -1.11
N CYS A 85 18.33 -1.72 -0.12
CA CYS A 85 17.39 -2.77 0.28
C CYS A 85 16.12 -2.18 0.92
N ASP A 86 14.95 -2.47 0.35
CA ASP A 86 13.65 -2.18 0.99
C ASP A 86 13.29 -3.27 2.01
N GLY A 87 14.07 -3.32 3.10
CA GLY A 87 13.92 -4.34 4.12
C GLY A 87 15.15 -4.42 5.03
N LEU A 88 15.44 -5.63 5.49
CA LEU A 88 16.61 -5.94 6.31
C LEU A 88 17.71 -6.54 5.46
N LEU A 89 18.85 -5.87 5.43
CA LEU A 89 20.07 -6.41 4.86
C LEU A 89 20.67 -7.43 5.84
N ILE A 90 20.54 -8.72 5.52
CA ILE A 90 21.05 -9.83 6.33
C ILE A 90 22.38 -10.32 5.77
N ASN A 91 23.42 -10.32 6.61
CA ASN A 91 24.73 -10.84 6.25
C ASN A 91 24.73 -12.36 6.24
N GLY A 92 25.03 -12.94 5.08
CA GLY A 92 25.29 -14.34 4.87
C GLY A 92 26.78 -14.69 4.94
N PRO A 93 27.13 -15.97 4.72
CA PRO A 93 28.51 -16.41 4.63
C PRO A 93 29.22 -15.80 3.41
N ASN A 94 30.56 -15.69 3.46
CA ASN A 94 31.40 -15.19 2.36
C ASN A 94 31.09 -13.75 1.90
N GLU A 95 30.77 -12.86 2.86
CA GLU A 95 30.52 -11.43 2.58
C GLU A 95 29.34 -11.15 1.64
N THR A 96 28.45 -12.14 1.43
CA THR A 96 27.21 -11.92 0.69
C THR A 96 26.15 -11.37 1.64
N SER A 97 25.47 -10.29 1.28
CA SER A 97 24.29 -9.81 2.00
C SER A 97 23.03 -10.06 1.17
N THR A 98 21.94 -10.47 1.82
CA THR A 98 20.63 -10.67 1.17
C THR A 98 19.64 -9.67 1.73
N CYS A 99 18.89 -9.00 0.85
CA CYS A 99 17.77 -8.17 1.26
C CYS A 99 16.56 -9.04 1.59
N GLN A 100 16.13 -9.04 2.85
CA GLN A 100 14.92 -9.73 3.29
C GLN A 100 13.85 -8.70 3.61
N THR A 101 12.60 -9.01 3.30
CA THR A 101 11.45 -8.19 3.71
C THR A 101 11.39 -7.96 5.22
N GLU A 102 10.69 -6.92 5.65
CA GLU A 102 10.48 -6.60 7.05
C GLU A 102 9.05 -6.12 7.35
N ARG A 103 8.55 -6.37 8.56
CA ARG A 103 7.24 -5.87 9.00
C ARG A 103 7.28 -4.35 9.11
N ARG A 104 6.27 -3.67 8.57
CA ARG A 104 6.09 -2.22 8.64
C ARG A 104 4.95 -1.82 9.56
N SER A 105 5.07 -0.64 10.18
CA SER A 105 4.06 -0.10 11.10
C SER A 105 3.94 1.41 10.98
N ALA A 106 2.79 1.93 11.43
CA ALA A 106 2.50 3.36 11.43
C ALA A 106 3.46 4.20 12.28
N ASP A 107 4.15 3.60 13.26
CA ASP A 107 5.09 4.30 14.14
C ASP A 107 6.26 4.95 13.39
N ASP A 108 6.64 4.36 12.25
CA ASP A 108 7.73 4.82 11.38
C ASP A 108 7.21 5.12 9.96
N ASP A 109 5.96 5.57 9.83
CA ASP A 109 5.30 5.88 8.56
C ASP A 109 5.29 4.70 7.55
N TYR A 110 5.50 3.47 8.03
CA TYR A 110 5.69 2.25 7.23
C TYR A 110 6.96 2.21 6.36
N PHE A 111 7.93 3.10 6.62
CA PHE A 111 9.18 3.21 5.87
C PHE A 111 10.18 2.11 6.24
N PRO A 112 11.18 1.82 5.37
CA PRO A 112 12.27 0.91 5.70
C PRO A 112 13.06 1.38 6.91
N THR A 113 13.46 0.44 7.77
CA THR A 113 14.12 0.79 9.05
C THR A 113 15.63 1.01 8.90
N GLN A 114 16.24 0.50 7.83
CA GLN A 114 17.70 0.53 7.63
C GLN A 114 18.18 1.63 6.69
N ILE A 115 17.28 2.18 5.87
CA ILE A 115 17.61 3.23 4.89
C ILE A 115 16.53 4.30 4.90
N THR A 116 16.88 5.49 4.40
CA THR A 116 15.88 6.48 3.97
C THR A 116 15.72 6.30 2.46
N PRO A 117 14.56 5.87 1.97
CA PRO A 117 14.39 5.58 0.56
C PRO A 117 14.41 6.89 -0.25
N LEU A 118 14.96 6.81 -1.46
CA LEU A 118 15.03 7.92 -2.42
C LEU A 118 13.85 7.92 -3.40
N GLN A 119 13.12 6.81 -3.45
CA GLN A 119 11.88 6.61 -4.19
C GLN A 119 10.74 6.26 -3.21
N ASN A 120 9.51 6.28 -3.69
CA ASN A 120 8.33 6.02 -2.86
C ASN A 120 8.38 4.60 -2.28
N PRO A 121 8.31 4.41 -0.95
CA PRO A 121 8.21 3.08 -0.34
C PRO A 121 6.83 2.43 -0.52
N PHE A 122 5.81 3.20 -0.91
CA PHE A 122 4.49 2.70 -1.28
C PHE A 122 4.44 2.48 -2.80
N TYR A 123 4.82 1.28 -3.22
CA TYR A 123 4.80 0.87 -4.61
C TYR A 123 4.11 -0.47 -4.82
N LEU A 124 3.71 -0.73 -6.06
CA LEU A 124 3.13 -1.99 -6.50
C LEU A 124 3.44 -2.25 -7.98
N ASP A 125 3.07 -3.45 -8.42
CA ASP A 125 2.99 -3.81 -9.82
C ASP A 125 1.53 -4.05 -10.28
N LEU A 126 1.31 -3.98 -11.58
CA LEU A 126 0.10 -4.46 -12.24
C LEU A 126 0.51 -5.22 -13.51
N PRO A 127 -0.26 -6.22 -13.97
CA PRO A 127 0.17 -7.14 -15.04
C PRO A 127 0.00 -6.51 -16.42
N PHE A 128 0.64 -5.37 -16.65
CA PHE A 128 0.61 -4.60 -17.89
C PHE A 128 1.92 -3.82 -18.08
N ASP A 129 2.89 -4.43 -18.75
CA ASP A 129 4.15 -3.80 -19.15
C ASP A 129 3.98 -3.09 -20.48
N ASP A 130 3.60 -1.83 -20.42
CA ASP A 130 3.31 -1.01 -21.59
C ASP A 130 4.57 -0.53 -22.33
N VAL A 131 5.76 -1.05 -22.01
CA VAL A 131 7.05 -0.66 -22.60
C VAL A 131 7.73 -1.86 -23.27
N HIS A 132 8.00 -2.94 -22.52
CA HIS A 132 8.82 -4.04 -23.01
C HIS A 132 8.01 -5.24 -23.49
N ASN A 133 6.75 -5.40 -23.06
CA ASN A 133 5.85 -6.40 -23.62
C ASN A 133 5.24 -5.89 -24.93
N ASP A 134 5.45 -6.64 -26.02
CA ASP A 134 5.01 -6.22 -27.36
C ASP A 134 3.50 -6.16 -27.53
N ASP A 135 2.77 -7.10 -26.93
CA ASP A 135 1.31 -7.14 -27.01
C ASP A 135 0.69 -5.98 -26.21
N ALA A 136 1.18 -5.76 -24.98
CA ALA A 136 0.77 -4.65 -24.13
C ALA A 136 1.08 -3.29 -24.77
N PHE A 137 2.30 -3.11 -25.29
CA PHE A 137 2.67 -1.89 -26.01
C PHE A 137 1.77 -1.65 -27.23
N ALA A 138 1.49 -2.69 -28.02
CA ALA A 138 0.65 -2.57 -29.21
C ALA A 138 -0.79 -2.15 -28.89
N MET A 139 -1.31 -2.51 -27.70
CA MET A 139 -2.68 -2.14 -27.29
C MET A 139 -2.77 -0.93 -26.37
N ARG A 140 -1.65 -0.43 -25.82
CA ARG A 140 -1.68 0.59 -24.74
C ARG A 140 -2.45 1.85 -25.09
N GLY A 141 -2.42 2.27 -26.36
CA GLY A 141 -3.17 3.45 -26.82
C GLY A 141 -4.69 3.27 -26.82
N ASP A 142 -5.17 2.03 -26.88
CA ASP A 142 -6.60 1.70 -26.92
C ASP A 142 -7.14 1.33 -25.53
N VAL A 143 -6.32 0.73 -24.66
CA VAL A 143 -6.78 0.14 -23.38
C VAL A 143 -6.45 0.99 -22.16
N VAL A 144 -5.40 1.81 -22.19
CA VAL A 144 -5.02 2.64 -21.03
C VAL A 144 -5.96 3.86 -20.97
N PRO A 145 -6.72 4.06 -19.87
CA PRO A 145 -7.81 5.05 -19.84
C PRO A 145 -7.39 6.50 -20.11
N TRP A 146 -6.17 6.87 -19.73
CA TRP A 146 -5.61 8.21 -19.92
C TRP A 146 -4.76 8.35 -21.19
N ALA A 147 -4.66 7.32 -22.05
CA ALA A 147 -3.82 7.38 -23.25
C ALA A 147 -4.23 8.51 -24.22
N SER A 148 -5.52 8.87 -24.24
CA SER A 148 -6.03 9.97 -25.06
C SER A 148 -5.87 11.35 -24.43
N ASP A 149 -5.45 11.45 -23.17
CA ASP A 149 -5.31 12.74 -22.51
C ASP A 149 -4.14 13.51 -23.13
N PRO A 150 -4.21 14.86 -23.18
CA PRO A 150 -3.19 15.66 -23.87
C PRO A 150 -1.75 15.43 -23.42
N GLU A 151 -1.55 15.03 -22.16
CA GLU A 151 -0.24 14.69 -21.60
C GLU A 151 0.34 13.40 -22.19
N TYR A 152 -0.50 12.40 -22.50
CA TYR A 152 -0.08 11.07 -22.94
C TYR A 152 -0.21 10.85 -24.45
N ALA A 153 -1.17 11.53 -25.10
CA ALA A 153 -1.47 11.30 -26.52
C ALA A 153 -0.26 11.53 -27.45
N GLY A 154 0.63 12.46 -27.09
CA GLY A 154 1.86 12.74 -27.86
C GLY A 154 2.97 11.71 -27.68
N ILE A 155 2.88 10.87 -26.65
CA ILE A 155 3.89 9.88 -26.27
C ILE A 155 3.36 8.44 -26.34
N VAL A 156 2.11 8.23 -26.78
CA VAL A 156 1.47 6.91 -26.81
C VAL A 156 2.24 5.89 -27.66
N ASP A 157 2.92 6.32 -28.73
CA ASP A 157 3.76 5.47 -29.58
C ASP A 157 5.25 5.48 -29.19
N ASP A 158 5.62 6.16 -28.11
CA ASP A 158 7.01 6.25 -27.64
C ASP A 158 7.29 5.15 -26.61
N ARG A 159 8.11 4.17 -27.02
CA ARG A 159 8.53 3.04 -26.19
C ARG A 159 9.65 3.39 -25.19
N THR A 160 10.12 4.62 -25.16
CA THR A 160 11.07 5.08 -24.13
C THR A 160 10.39 5.60 -22.87
N VAL A 161 9.05 5.67 -22.89
CA VAL A 161 8.24 6.13 -21.77
C VAL A 161 7.08 5.17 -21.51
N SER A 162 6.69 5.08 -20.24
CA SER A 162 5.54 4.32 -19.78
C SER A 162 4.37 5.26 -19.49
N LEU A 163 3.18 4.85 -19.89
CA LEU A 163 1.90 5.42 -19.47
C LEU A 163 1.49 4.94 -18.07
N MET A 164 2.10 3.85 -17.56
CA MET A 164 1.77 3.22 -16.27
C MET A 164 2.68 3.69 -15.14
N LYS A 165 3.99 3.80 -15.37
CA LYS A 165 4.98 4.16 -14.34
C LYS A 165 4.58 5.47 -13.65
N ASN A 166 4.67 5.48 -12.32
CA ASN A 166 4.33 6.60 -11.43
C ASN A 166 2.84 6.95 -11.32
N ARG A 167 1.94 6.27 -12.05
CA ARG A 167 0.48 6.39 -11.82
C ARG A 167 0.12 5.80 -10.46
N TRP A 168 -0.96 6.30 -9.88
CA TRP A 168 -1.39 5.97 -8.54
C TRP A 168 -2.53 4.97 -8.54
N VAL A 169 -2.51 4.14 -7.50
CA VAL A 169 -3.56 3.16 -7.20
C VAL A 169 -3.94 3.32 -5.75
N VAL A 170 -5.24 3.34 -5.50
CA VAL A 170 -5.81 3.20 -4.16
C VAL A 170 -6.11 1.73 -3.90
N LEU A 171 -5.71 1.23 -2.74
CA LEU A 171 -5.97 -0.11 -2.26
C LEU A 171 -6.82 -0.04 -1.00
N HIS A 172 -7.77 -0.96 -0.89
CA HIS A 172 -8.67 -1.06 0.23
C HIS A 172 -8.73 -2.49 0.79
N ARG A 173 -8.67 -2.59 2.12
CA ARG A 173 -8.89 -3.85 2.84
C ARG A 173 -9.38 -3.57 4.26
N ASP A 174 -10.45 -4.23 4.69
CA ASP A 174 -10.97 -4.19 6.06
C ASP A 174 -11.13 -2.76 6.63
N GLY A 175 -11.58 -1.82 5.80
CA GLY A 175 -11.77 -0.41 6.17
C GLY A 175 -10.50 0.45 6.17
N ARG A 176 -9.37 -0.10 5.75
CA ARG A 176 -8.09 0.61 5.56
C ARG A 176 -7.93 0.99 4.11
N TYR A 177 -7.42 2.20 3.87
CA TYR A 177 -7.07 2.70 2.55
C TYR A 177 -5.58 3.03 2.54
N CYS A 178 -4.90 2.60 1.49
CA CYS A 178 -3.48 2.89 1.24
C CYS A 178 -3.32 3.25 -0.24
N TYR A 179 -2.37 4.12 -0.54
CA TYR A 179 -2.13 4.60 -1.90
C TYR A 179 -0.70 4.25 -2.28
N ALA A 180 -0.48 3.82 -3.52
CA ALA A 180 0.83 3.39 -3.99
C ALA A 180 1.05 3.78 -5.44
N GLN A 181 2.32 3.98 -5.81
CA GLN A 181 2.72 4.23 -7.19
C GLN A 181 3.06 2.92 -7.91
N ILE A 182 2.68 2.82 -9.18
CA ILE A 182 3.11 1.72 -10.04
C ILE A 182 4.60 1.90 -10.34
N GLN A 183 5.42 0.94 -9.93
CA GLN A 183 6.89 0.99 -10.11
C GLN A 183 7.46 -0.26 -10.82
N ASP A 184 6.61 -1.25 -11.09
CA ASP A 184 6.95 -2.46 -11.85
C ASP A 184 5.69 -3.00 -12.57
N ALA A 185 5.85 -4.07 -13.33
CA ALA A 185 4.77 -4.80 -13.98
C ALA A 185 4.82 -6.30 -13.63
N GLY A 186 3.66 -6.92 -13.45
CA GLY A 186 3.53 -8.28 -12.94
C GLY A 186 2.24 -8.47 -12.13
N PRO A 187 2.02 -9.62 -11.49
CA PRO A 187 2.88 -10.80 -11.47
C PRO A 187 2.61 -11.78 -12.63
N ALA A 188 3.68 -12.42 -13.12
CA ALA A 188 3.71 -13.52 -14.10
C ALA A 188 3.15 -13.26 -15.52
N LEU A 189 2.17 -12.38 -15.67
CA LEU A 189 1.63 -11.88 -16.93
C LEU A 189 1.88 -10.38 -17.01
N TYR A 190 1.96 -9.86 -18.24
CA TYR A 190 2.43 -8.50 -18.50
C TYR A 190 1.58 -7.79 -19.55
N ASP A 191 0.42 -8.35 -19.91
CA ASP A 191 -0.47 -7.90 -20.97
C ASP A 191 -1.96 -8.14 -20.62
N ASP A 192 -2.29 -8.25 -19.34
CA ASP A 192 -3.64 -8.60 -18.87
C ASP A 192 -4.58 -7.37 -18.85
N ALA A 193 -4.74 -6.73 -20.01
CA ALA A 193 -5.50 -5.49 -20.15
C ALA A 193 -6.96 -5.60 -19.72
N ARG A 194 -7.56 -6.79 -19.90
CA ARG A 194 -8.96 -7.02 -19.53
C ARG A 194 -9.16 -6.97 -18.02
N TYR A 195 -8.22 -7.54 -17.27
CA TYR A 195 -8.23 -7.43 -15.82
C TYR A 195 -7.82 -6.02 -15.39
N VAL A 196 -6.77 -5.43 -15.95
CA VAL A 196 -6.21 -4.15 -15.45
C VAL A 196 -7.09 -2.95 -15.76
N PHE A 197 -7.72 -2.88 -16.94
CA PHE A 197 -8.48 -1.70 -17.39
C PHE A 197 -9.96 -1.97 -17.63
N GLY A 198 -10.40 -3.22 -17.55
CA GLY A 198 -11.80 -3.59 -17.75
C GLY A 198 -12.70 -3.09 -16.61
N ASP A 199 -13.91 -2.69 -16.97
CA ASP A 199 -14.94 -2.21 -16.03
C ASP A 199 -15.82 -3.32 -15.45
N ALA A 200 -15.66 -4.55 -15.94
CA ALA A 200 -16.46 -5.71 -15.57
C ALA A 200 -15.99 -6.43 -14.30
N ASP A 201 -15.01 -5.86 -13.57
CA ASP A 201 -14.37 -6.48 -12.40
C ASP A 201 -13.88 -7.91 -12.71
N GLU A 202 -13.15 -8.05 -13.83
CA GLU A 202 -12.59 -9.32 -14.26
C GLU A 202 -11.50 -9.80 -13.26
N ARG A 203 -11.22 -11.11 -13.25
CA ARG A 203 -10.16 -11.67 -12.39
C ARG A 203 -8.86 -11.77 -13.20
N PRO A 204 -7.69 -11.66 -12.54
CA PRO A 204 -6.41 -11.85 -13.20
C PRO A 204 -6.38 -13.17 -13.95
N ALA A 205 -5.86 -13.17 -15.17
CA ALA A 205 -5.63 -14.37 -15.96
C ALA A 205 -4.50 -15.23 -15.38
N ASN A 206 -3.67 -14.66 -14.51
CA ASN A 206 -2.56 -15.33 -13.85
C ASN A 206 -3.05 -16.53 -13.02
N THR A 207 -2.35 -17.67 -13.14
CA THR A 207 -2.58 -18.88 -12.34
C THR A 207 -1.39 -19.26 -11.44
N ARG A 208 -0.27 -18.55 -11.57
CA ARG A 208 0.90 -18.65 -10.67
C ARG A 208 0.63 -17.83 -9.40
N PHE A 209 1.41 -18.08 -8.35
CA PHE A 209 1.33 -17.31 -7.09
C PHE A 209 -0.09 -17.23 -6.50
N ASN A 210 -0.82 -18.35 -6.57
CA ASN A 210 -2.23 -18.44 -6.15
C ASN A 210 -3.22 -17.58 -6.96
N GLY A 211 -2.84 -17.12 -8.16
CA GLY A 211 -3.66 -16.24 -8.99
C GLY A 211 -3.63 -14.79 -8.51
N ALA A 212 -2.46 -14.33 -8.06
CA ALA A 212 -2.23 -12.94 -7.69
C ALA A 212 -2.47 -12.00 -8.87
N GLY A 213 -3.08 -10.85 -8.59
CA GLY A 213 -3.37 -9.80 -9.57
C GLY A 213 -2.52 -8.54 -9.41
N LEU A 214 -1.73 -8.46 -8.35
CA LEU A 214 -0.74 -7.43 -8.09
C LEU A 214 0.17 -7.91 -6.96
N ASP A 215 1.37 -7.38 -6.90
CA ASP A 215 2.29 -7.45 -5.79
C ASP A 215 2.47 -6.05 -5.19
N VAL A 216 2.56 -5.99 -3.87
CA VAL A 216 2.61 -4.72 -3.12
C VAL A 216 3.86 -4.67 -2.25
N SER A 217 4.40 -3.47 -2.05
CA SER A 217 5.58 -3.27 -1.21
C SER A 217 5.35 -3.64 0.25
N PRO A 218 6.42 -3.81 1.07
CA PRO A 218 6.29 -4.00 2.52
C PRO A 218 5.52 -2.86 3.22
N ALA A 219 5.61 -1.62 2.71
CA ALA A 219 4.88 -0.48 3.26
C ALA A 219 3.37 -0.61 3.04
N VAL A 220 2.95 -1.01 1.84
CA VAL A 220 1.54 -1.27 1.52
C VAL A 220 1.00 -2.47 2.30
N ASN A 221 1.79 -3.56 2.39
CA ASN A 221 1.48 -4.74 3.20
C ASN A 221 1.18 -4.34 4.66
N GLY A 222 2.06 -3.54 5.29
CA GLY A 222 1.87 -3.06 6.66
C GLY A 222 0.68 -2.12 6.81
N CYS A 223 0.48 -1.20 5.86
CA CYS A 223 -0.61 -0.22 5.86
C CYS A 223 -1.99 -0.90 5.78
N LEU A 224 -2.13 -1.91 4.92
CA LEU A 224 -3.32 -2.75 4.76
C LEU A 224 -3.41 -3.91 5.77
N ALA A 225 -2.45 -3.99 6.70
CA ALA A 225 -2.37 -5.00 7.76
C ALA A 225 -2.48 -6.45 7.25
N PHE A 226 -1.73 -6.80 6.21
CA PHE A 226 -1.65 -8.17 5.69
C PHE A 226 -1.36 -9.18 6.81
N ASP A 227 -2.01 -10.34 6.74
CA ASP A 227 -1.90 -11.38 7.77
C ASP A 227 -0.46 -11.92 7.83
N SER A 228 0.18 -12.01 6.66
CA SER A 228 1.56 -12.45 6.52
C SER A 228 2.37 -11.45 5.69
N LEU A 229 3.64 -11.33 6.05
CA LEU A 229 4.57 -10.49 5.30
C LEU A 229 4.91 -11.09 3.93
N ASN A 230 5.01 -12.42 3.85
CA ASN A 230 5.27 -13.19 2.62
C ASN A 230 4.13 -14.17 2.34
N GLY A 231 2.89 -13.70 2.52
CA GLY A 231 1.69 -14.50 2.26
C GLY A 231 1.28 -14.48 0.80
N THR A 232 0.41 -15.41 0.42
CA THR A 232 -0.19 -15.48 -0.93
C THR A 232 -1.71 -15.57 -0.88
N ASN A 233 -2.32 -15.15 0.23
CA ASN A 233 -3.75 -15.33 0.51
C ASN A 233 -4.47 -14.03 0.84
N ASP A 234 -3.74 -12.98 1.19
CA ASP A 234 -4.33 -11.67 1.49
C ASP A 234 -5.00 -11.11 0.23
N ARG A 235 -6.14 -10.45 0.43
CA ARG A 235 -6.96 -9.90 -0.65
C ARG A 235 -7.25 -8.44 -0.43
N VAL A 236 -7.27 -7.70 -1.53
CA VAL A 236 -7.52 -6.26 -1.57
C VAL A 236 -8.57 -5.95 -2.63
N ASP A 237 -9.27 -4.84 -2.44
CA ASP A 237 -9.89 -4.13 -3.55
C ASP A 237 -8.90 -3.05 -4.02
N TRP A 238 -8.83 -2.76 -5.31
CA TRP A 238 -8.01 -1.66 -5.83
C TRP A 238 -8.66 -0.93 -7.00
N ALA A 239 -8.28 0.33 -7.20
CA ALA A 239 -8.65 1.14 -8.35
C ALA A 239 -7.53 2.13 -8.68
N PHE A 240 -7.44 2.55 -9.93
CA PHE A 240 -6.62 3.72 -10.27
C PHE A 240 -7.15 4.98 -9.59
N VAL A 241 -6.27 5.96 -9.38
CA VAL A 241 -6.61 7.28 -8.85
C VAL A 241 -5.67 8.31 -9.46
N ASP A 242 -6.19 9.50 -9.75
CA ASP A 242 -5.36 10.59 -10.25
C ASP A 242 -4.50 11.18 -9.12
N ALA A 243 -3.31 11.70 -9.45
CA ALA A 243 -2.35 12.15 -8.44
C ALA A 243 -2.91 13.27 -7.56
N GLU A 244 -3.77 14.13 -8.11
CA GLU A 244 -4.46 15.24 -7.43
C GLU A 244 -5.51 14.74 -6.44
N GLU A 245 -5.96 13.51 -6.60
CA GLU A 245 -6.97 12.85 -5.77
C GLU A 245 -6.35 11.97 -4.67
N VAL A 246 -5.03 11.81 -4.65
CA VAL A 246 -4.29 11.13 -3.59
C VAL A 246 -4.21 12.04 -2.36
N PRO A 247 -4.81 11.67 -1.22
CA PRO A 247 -4.75 12.48 -0.01
C PRO A 247 -3.34 12.45 0.61
N ASP A 248 -3.03 13.46 1.42
CA ASP A 248 -1.80 13.46 2.23
C ASP A 248 -1.74 12.23 3.15
N GLY A 249 -0.58 11.58 3.18
CA GLY A 249 -0.33 10.42 4.04
C GLY A 249 1.12 9.95 3.94
N PRO A 250 1.48 8.83 4.60
CA PRO A 250 2.84 8.30 4.53
C PRO A 250 3.34 8.06 3.10
N TRP A 251 2.44 7.68 2.19
CA TRP A 251 2.72 7.47 0.77
C TRP A 251 3.08 8.74 -0.01
N THR A 252 2.79 9.94 0.49
CA THR A 252 3.17 11.21 -0.18
C THR A 252 4.45 11.84 0.39
N VAL A 253 5.08 11.24 1.41
CA VAL A 253 6.32 11.78 2.02
C VAL A 253 7.50 11.73 1.04
N THR A 254 7.63 10.63 0.29
CA THR A 254 8.60 10.49 -0.79
C THR A 254 7.86 10.01 -2.04
N VAL A 255 7.80 10.84 -3.08
CA VAL A 255 7.11 10.51 -4.34
C VAL A 255 8.15 10.27 -5.43
N THR A 256 8.07 9.12 -6.10
CA THR A 256 8.90 8.83 -7.26
C THR A 256 8.44 9.68 -8.44
N THR A 257 9.38 10.39 -9.06
CA THR A 257 9.14 11.23 -10.24
C THR A 257 10.04 10.88 -11.43
N SER A 258 11.01 9.99 -11.25
CA SER A 258 11.85 9.49 -12.34
C SER A 258 11.03 8.68 -13.33
N GLY A 259 11.32 8.84 -14.62
CA GLY A 259 10.69 8.07 -15.71
C GLY A 259 11.31 6.68 -15.89
N VAL A 260 11.05 6.06 -17.04
CA VAL A 260 11.72 4.82 -17.46
C VAL A 260 13.22 5.09 -17.62
N GLN A 261 14.07 4.20 -17.11
CA GLN A 261 15.54 4.35 -17.13
C GLN A 261 16.31 3.02 -17.10
#